data_AF-A0AAE2C6I7-F1
#
_entry.id   AF-A0AAE2C6I7-F1
#
_cell.length_a   1.000
_cell.length_b   1.000
_cell.length_c   1.000
_cell.angle_alpha   90.00
_cell.angle_beta   90.00
_cell.angle_gamma   90.00
#
_symmetry.space_group_name_H-M   'P 1'
#
loop_
_entity.id
_entity.type
_entity.pdbx_description
1 polymer ?
#
loop_
_entity_poly.entity_id
_entity_poly.type
_entity_poly.pdbx_seq_one_letter_code
_entity_poly.pdbx_strand_id
1 'polypeptide(L)'
;MAEGREHVESLLRKDYYVEGCPGCKVDQLKQAQRGLPIKQVLVIWVIVLSTALTISSLFPFLYFMIRDFGIAKREEDIGYYAGFIGSSYMLGRALTSMTWGTIADRYGRKPVIIIGCATVVVFNTLFGLSINFWMAITTRFLLGSLNGLLGPIKAYACETVREEYQSLALSAVSTAWGTGLIIGPALGGFLAQPAEKFPGIFASDSFLARFPYFLPCLIISLFAAVVTVACFWIPETLHTHNSEKIASQDSYDALESANQGSSEKVEIEEGQETTSKESLFKNWPLMSSIIVYCVFSLHDMAYTEIFSLWAESPRRLGGLSYTTEDVGTVLAISGVGLLIFQSSLYPLVEKIMGPIRLSQILGIMSIPLLTSYHYIALLSGITLSIVLNCASLLKNVFSISIVTGLFILQNRAVDQHQRGAANGIAMLFMSLFKAAGPAGGGTLFSWAQKRQHADFLPGDQMVFFILNIIEAIGVLMTFKPFLVERHTLFTIVFLVYGRRLVALELQTS
;
A
#
# COMPACT_ATOMS: atom_id res chain seq x y z
N MET A 1 46.29 32.40 9.62
CA MET A 1 44.98 31.96 10.18
C MET A 1 43.78 32.68 9.55
N ALA A 2 43.93 33.37 8.40
CA ALA A 2 42.83 34.05 7.71
C ALA A 2 42.38 33.36 6.40
N GLU A 3 43.18 32.48 5.80
CA GLU A 3 42.87 31.85 4.50
C GLU A 3 42.01 30.57 4.59
N GLY A 4 41.66 30.13 5.81
CA GLY A 4 40.87 28.90 6.03
C GLY A 4 39.35 29.12 6.12
N ARG A 5 38.87 30.36 5.95
CA ARG A 5 37.46 30.71 6.16
C ARG A 5 36.69 31.00 4.86
N GLU A 6 37.37 31.37 3.78
CA GLU A 6 36.73 31.68 2.49
C GLU A 6 36.40 30.44 1.65
N HIS A 7 37.04 29.29 1.90
CA HIS A 7 36.72 28.03 1.22
C HIS A 7 35.57 27.22 1.85
N VAL A 8 34.95 27.72 2.93
CA VAL A 8 33.79 27.07 3.56
C VAL A 8 32.47 27.72 3.15
N GLU A 9 32.49 28.93 2.57
CA GLU A 9 31.28 29.57 2.02
C GLU A 9 30.88 29.03 0.64
N SER A 10 31.75 28.31 -0.08
CA SER A 10 31.47 27.77 -1.43
C SER A 10 30.68 26.46 -1.47
N LEU A 11 30.13 25.99 -0.34
CA LEU A 11 29.21 24.84 -0.29
C LEU A 11 27.84 25.16 0.33
N LEU A 12 27.59 26.43 0.67
CA LEU A 12 26.24 26.88 0.96
C LEU A 12 25.53 27.02 -0.39
N ARG A 13 24.73 26.01 -0.78
CA ARG A 13 23.55 26.27 -1.59
C ARG A 13 22.83 27.43 -0.89
N LYS A 14 22.96 28.66 -1.40
CA LYS A 14 22.07 29.75 -1.03
C LYS A 14 20.70 29.27 -1.52
N ASP A 15 19.93 28.65 -0.64
CA ASP A 15 18.54 28.33 -0.93
C ASP A 15 17.81 29.67 -1.04
N TYR A 16 17.73 30.21 -2.25
CA TYR A 16 17.03 31.46 -2.53
C TYR A 16 15.54 31.22 -2.30
N TYR A 17 15.04 31.66 -1.14
CA TYR A 17 13.63 31.57 -0.83
C TYR A 17 12.85 32.70 -1.48
N VAL A 18 11.89 32.35 -2.34
CA VAL A 18 11.00 33.33 -2.97
C VAL A 18 9.84 33.65 -2.03
N GLU A 19 9.69 34.92 -1.66
CA GLU A 19 8.55 35.41 -0.88
C GLU A 19 7.23 35.12 -1.61
N GLY A 20 6.26 34.54 -0.88
CA GLY A 20 4.97 34.13 -1.42
C GLY A 20 4.93 32.74 -2.06
N CYS A 21 6.08 32.06 -2.23
CA CYS A 21 6.11 30.68 -2.71
C CYS A 21 5.74 29.69 -1.57
N PRO A 22 4.70 28.86 -1.72
CA PRO A 22 4.27 27.93 -0.67
C PRO A 22 5.34 26.86 -0.38
N GLY A 23 5.99 26.30 -1.39
CA GLY A 23 7.08 25.33 -1.23
C GLY A 23 8.27 25.89 -0.45
N CYS A 24 8.76 27.09 -0.81
CA CYS A 24 9.84 27.77 -0.08
C CYS A 24 9.54 27.98 1.41
N LYS A 25 8.28 28.26 1.75
CA LYS A 25 7.85 28.38 3.15
C LYS A 25 7.96 27.05 3.90
N VAL A 26 7.66 25.93 3.26
CA VAL A 26 7.83 24.60 3.86
C VAL A 26 9.30 24.28 4.07
N ASP A 27 10.16 24.60 3.12
CA ASP A 27 11.61 24.38 3.25
C ASP A 27 12.21 25.23 4.38
N GLN A 28 11.81 26.49 4.51
CA GLN A 28 12.20 27.33 5.66
C GLN A 28 11.75 26.71 7.00
N LEU A 29 10.51 26.22 7.08
CA LEU A 29 10.00 25.55 8.28
C LEU A 29 10.78 24.28 8.58
N LYS A 30 11.14 23.51 7.55
CA LYS A 30 11.92 22.28 7.64
C LYS A 30 13.35 22.55 8.14
N GLN A 31 13.97 23.65 7.73
CA GLN A 31 15.29 24.06 8.22
C GLN A 31 15.23 24.60 9.66
N ALA A 32 14.17 25.33 10.02
CA ALA A 32 13.98 25.86 11.36
C ALA A 32 13.64 24.77 12.40
N GLN A 33 12.99 23.68 11.98
CA GLN A 33 12.54 22.61 12.87
C GLN A 33 13.70 21.66 13.26
N ARG A 34 14.19 21.80 14.49
CA ARG A 34 15.27 20.96 15.05
C ARG A 34 14.81 19.66 15.74
N GLY A 35 13.51 19.51 16.01
CA GLY A 35 12.94 18.35 16.71
C GLY A 35 12.23 17.34 15.80
N LEU A 36 11.84 16.19 16.38
CA LEU A 36 11.07 15.16 15.67
C LEU A 36 9.75 15.70 15.08
N PRO A 37 9.44 15.44 13.79
CA PRO A 37 8.26 15.97 13.12
C PRO A 37 6.97 15.20 13.44
N ILE A 38 6.67 15.01 14.73
CA ILE A 38 5.54 14.18 15.20
C ILE A 38 4.21 14.68 14.64
N LYS A 39 4.00 16.00 14.59
CA LYS A 39 2.76 16.60 14.08
C LYS A 39 2.55 16.29 12.59
N GLN A 40 3.59 16.45 11.77
CA GLN A 40 3.51 16.16 10.33
C GLN A 40 3.24 14.67 10.09
N VAL A 41 3.98 13.81 10.80
CA VAL A 41 3.86 12.35 10.70
C VAL A 41 2.46 11.88 11.11
N LEU A 42 1.89 12.43 12.18
CA LEU A 42 0.53 12.10 12.63
C LEU A 42 -0.54 12.56 11.62
N VAL A 43 -0.39 13.74 11.03
CA VAL A 43 -1.31 14.22 9.98
C VAL A 43 -1.30 13.29 8.77
N ILE A 44 -0.12 12.89 8.29
CA ILE A 44 0.04 11.91 7.20
C ILE A 44 -0.63 10.58 7.57
N TRP A 45 -0.40 10.11 8.79
CA TRP A 45 -0.98 8.85 9.29
C TRP A 45 -2.51 8.88 9.28
N VAL A 46 -3.13 9.94 9.80
CA VAL A 46 -4.60 10.10 9.84
C VAL A 46 -5.20 10.17 8.43
N ILE A 47 -4.54 10.90 7.52
CA ILE A 47 -4.96 11.02 6.11
C ILE A 47 -4.96 9.65 5.43
N VAL A 48 -3.87 8.89 5.55
CA VAL A 48 -3.76 7.55 4.96
C VAL A 48 -4.75 6.57 5.59
N LEU A 49 -4.96 6.64 6.91
CA LEU A 49 -5.91 5.80 7.63
C LEU A 49 -7.33 5.96 7.06
N SER A 50 -7.76 7.20 6.78
CA SER A 50 -9.10 7.45 6.23
C SER A 50 -9.39 6.67 4.94
N THR A 51 -8.37 6.51 4.09
CA THR A 51 -8.48 5.75 2.85
C THR A 51 -8.31 4.25 3.10
N ALA A 52 -7.40 3.84 3.97
CA ALA A 52 -7.18 2.43 4.30
C ALA A 52 -8.47 1.77 4.85
N LEU A 53 -9.20 2.47 5.71
CA LEU A 53 -10.47 1.99 6.29
C LEU A 53 -11.51 1.62 5.24
N THR A 54 -11.66 2.43 4.18
CA THR A 54 -12.65 2.18 3.11
C THR A 54 -12.40 0.90 2.34
N ILE A 55 -11.12 0.52 2.19
CA ILE A 55 -10.70 -0.66 1.44
C ILE A 55 -10.92 -1.90 2.30
N SER A 56 -10.46 -1.87 3.54
CA SER A 56 -10.46 -3.03 4.43
C SER A 56 -11.83 -3.33 5.05
N SER A 57 -12.69 -2.31 5.22
CA SER A 57 -14.02 -2.53 5.80
C SER A 57 -14.97 -3.32 4.92
N LEU A 58 -14.68 -3.48 3.62
CA LEU A 58 -15.55 -4.16 2.67
C LEU A 58 -15.68 -5.67 2.96
N PHE A 59 -14.55 -6.31 3.25
CA PHE A 59 -14.44 -7.77 3.21
C PHE A 59 -15.42 -8.52 4.12
N PRO A 60 -15.68 -8.09 5.38
CA PRO A 60 -16.56 -8.82 6.30
C PRO A 60 -18.06 -8.72 5.99
N PHE A 61 -18.49 -8.02 4.94
CA PHE A 61 -19.92 -7.93 4.62
C PHE A 61 -20.23 -8.05 3.14
N LEU A 62 -19.21 -8.20 2.29
CA LEU A 62 -19.37 -8.20 0.84
C LEU A 62 -20.22 -9.38 0.34
N TYR A 63 -20.07 -10.58 0.92
CA TYR A 63 -20.89 -11.74 0.57
C TYR A 63 -22.38 -11.46 0.84
N PHE A 64 -22.68 -10.97 2.05
CA PHE A 64 -24.04 -10.64 2.47
C PHE A 64 -24.62 -9.53 1.60
N MET A 65 -23.84 -8.51 1.25
CA MET A 65 -24.30 -7.42 0.38
C MET A 65 -24.72 -7.92 -1.00
N ILE A 66 -23.95 -8.82 -1.62
CA ILE A 66 -24.32 -9.42 -2.91
C ILE A 66 -25.55 -10.32 -2.78
N ARG A 67 -25.64 -11.10 -1.70
CA ARG A 67 -26.79 -11.95 -1.41
C ARG A 67 -28.07 -11.12 -1.32
N ASP A 68 -28.02 -10.02 -0.57
CA ASP A 68 -29.17 -9.14 -0.33
C ASP A 68 -29.58 -8.34 -1.58
N PHE A 69 -28.66 -8.11 -2.52
CA PHE A 69 -29.00 -7.56 -3.83
C PHE A 69 -29.82 -8.49 -4.72
N GLY A 70 -29.84 -9.80 -4.43
CA GLY A 70 -30.60 -10.79 -5.21
C GLY A 70 -30.16 -10.92 -6.67
N ILE A 71 -28.95 -10.47 -7.02
CA ILE A 71 -28.42 -10.53 -8.39
C ILE A 71 -27.94 -11.94 -8.77
N ALA A 72 -27.44 -12.68 -7.79
CA ALA A 72 -26.97 -14.05 -7.96
C ALA A 72 -28.18 -15.00 -7.98
N LYS A 73 -28.36 -15.73 -9.09
CA LYS A 73 -29.46 -16.71 -9.22
C LYS A 73 -29.30 -17.91 -8.30
N ARG A 74 -28.06 -18.23 -7.95
CA ARG A 74 -27.69 -19.31 -7.04
C ARG A 74 -26.66 -18.82 -6.04
N GLU A 75 -26.62 -19.44 -4.87
CA GLU A 75 -25.66 -19.05 -3.82
C GLU A 75 -24.20 -19.27 -4.25
N GLU A 76 -23.94 -20.22 -5.14
CA GLU A 76 -22.60 -20.46 -5.68
C GLU A 76 -22.11 -19.32 -6.58
N ASP A 77 -23.02 -18.47 -7.08
CA ASP A 77 -22.68 -17.34 -7.95
C ASP A 77 -22.30 -16.07 -7.15
N ILE A 78 -22.57 -16.04 -5.84
CA ILE A 78 -22.34 -14.85 -4.99
C ILE A 78 -20.88 -14.40 -5.07
N GLY A 79 -19.94 -15.35 -4.99
CA GLY A 79 -18.50 -15.06 -5.04
C GLY A 79 -18.06 -14.39 -6.34
N TYR A 80 -18.67 -14.76 -7.48
CA TYR A 80 -18.36 -14.16 -8.77
C TYR A 80 -18.67 -12.66 -8.76
N TYR A 81 -19.87 -12.29 -8.33
CA TYR A 81 -20.30 -10.89 -8.26
C TYR A 81 -19.52 -10.09 -7.19
N ALA A 82 -19.27 -10.70 -6.03
CA ALA A 82 -18.45 -10.09 -4.96
C ALA A 82 -17.07 -9.68 -5.49
N GLY A 83 -16.40 -10.59 -6.21
CA GLY A 83 -15.09 -10.34 -6.78
C GLY A 83 -15.05 -9.11 -7.70
N PHE A 84 -16.08 -8.86 -8.52
CA PHE A 84 -16.14 -7.65 -9.35
C PHE A 84 -16.29 -6.36 -8.53
N ILE A 85 -17.07 -6.37 -7.45
CA ILE A 85 -17.16 -5.22 -6.54
C ILE A 85 -15.80 -4.98 -5.87
N GLY A 86 -15.17 -6.04 -5.33
CA GLY A 86 -13.83 -5.94 -4.70
C GLY A 86 -12.78 -5.39 -5.67
N SER A 87 -12.81 -5.81 -6.93
CA SER A 87 -11.88 -5.38 -7.98
C SER A 87 -12.13 -3.96 -8.48
N SER A 88 -13.38 -3.49 -8.51
CA SER A 88 -13.75 -2.20 -9.12
C SER A 88 -12.99 -1.00 -8.55
N TYR A 89 -12.76 -0.97 -7.23
CA TYR A 89 -11.96 0.07 -6.56
C TYR A 89 -10.51 0.06 -7.06
N MET A 90 -9.89 -1.12 -7.06
CA MET A 90 -8.47 -1.26 -7.43
C MET A 90 -8.26 -0.98 -8.92
N LEU A 91 -9.22 -1.36 -9.76
CA LEU A 91 -9.22 -1.06 -11.18
C LEU A 91 -9.30 0.45 -11.43
N GLY A 92 -10.26 1.13 -10.80
CA GLY A 92 -10.37 2.59 -10.89
C GLY A 92 -9.07 3.28 -10.48
N ARG A 93 -8.49 2.86 -9.35
CA ARG A 93 -7.22 3.40 -8.86
C ARG A 93 -6.06 3.15 -9.82
N ALA A 94 -5.98 1.96 -10.42
CA ALA A 94 -4.92 1.63 -11.37
C ALA A 94 -4.98 2.49 -12.64
N LEU A 95 -6.18 2.79 -13.14
CA LEU A 95 -6.37 3.60 -14.35
C LEU A 95 -5.98 5.06 -14.14
N THR A 96 -6.21 5.61 -12.94
CA THR A 96 -6.01 7.04 -12.68
C THR A 96 -4.78 7.36 -11.84
N SER A 97 -4.07 6.39 -11.26
CA SER A 97 -2.95 6.67 -10.35
C SER A 97 -1.83 7.50 -10.99
N MET A 98 -1.53 7.27 -12.27
CA MET A 98 -0.53 8.09 -13.00
C MET A 98 -1.03 9.53 -13.18
N THR A 99 -2.30 9.68 -13.56
CA THR A 99 -2.90 11.00 -13.80
C THR A 99 -2.89 11.85 -12.55
N TRP A 100 -3.21 11.27 -11.38
CA TRP A 100 -3.16 11.99 -10.11
C TRP A 100 -1.74 12.35 -9.67
N GLY A 101 -0.74 11.55 -10.02
CA GLY A 101 0.66 11.92 -9.82
C GLY A 101 1.03 13.17 -10.62
N THR A 102 0.74 13.18 -11.93
CA THR A 102 0.99 14.34 -12.79
C THR A 102 0.19 15.58 -12.37
N ILE A 103 -1.06 15.40 -11.94
CA ILE A 103 -1.88 16.50 -11.42
C ILE A 103 -1.27 17.05 -10.12
N ALA A 104 -0.80 16.19 -9.21
CA ALA A 104 -0.17 16.63 -7.97
C ALA A 104 1.14 17.38 -8.21
N ASP A 105 1.92 16.97 -9.22
CA ASP A 105 3.15 17.65 -9.60
C ASP A 105 2.88 19.01 -10.27
N ARG A 106 1.76 19.16 -11.00
CA ARG A 106 1.40 20.41 -11.69
C ARG A 106 0.65 21.41 -10.83
N TYR A 107 -0.30 20.94 -10.02
CA TYR A 107 -1.22 21.78 -9.25
C TYR A 107 -0.95 21.76 -7.74
N GLY A 108 -0.02 20.94 -7.29
CA GLY A 108 0.35 20.82 -5.89
C GLY A 108 -0.30 19.63 -5.20
N ARG A 109 0.26 19.28 -4.04
CA ARG A 109 -0.04 18.01 -3.35
C ARG A 109 -1.26 18.19 -2.47
N LYS A 110 -1.44 19.37 -1.88
CA LYS A 110 -2.56 19.67 -0.98
C LYS A 110 -3.93 19.56 -1.68
N PRO A 111 -4.18 20.17 -2.86
CA PRO A 111 -5.45 20.01 -3.56
C PRO A 111 -5.79 18.56 -3.86
N VAL A 112 -4.82 17.77 -4.31
CA VAL A 112 -5.03 16.35 -4.65
C VAL A 112 -5.37 15.53 -3.40
N ILE A 113 -4.71 15.79 -2.27
CA ILE A 113 -5.03 15.15 -0.98
C ILE A 113 -6.47 15.50 -0.54
N ILE A 114 -6.85 16.77 -0.61
CA ILE A 114 -8.21 17.22 -0.24
C ILE A 114 -9.27 16.56 -1.13
N ILE A 115 -9.06 16.52 -2.45
CA ILE A 115 -9.98 15.87 -3.40
C ILE A 115 -10.08 14.37 -3.11
N GLY A 116 -8.96 13.70 -2.80
CA GLY A 116 -8.94 12.29 -2.43
C GLY A 116 -9.77 12.01 -1.17
N CYS A 117 -9.60 12.79 -0.11
CA CYS A 117 -10.38 12.66 1.12
C CYS A 117 -11.87 13.00 0.90
N ALA A 118 -12.18 14.05 0.15
CA ALA A 118 -13.56 14.43 -0.17
C ALA A 118 -14.27 13.33 -1.00
N THR A 119 -13.54 12.70 -1.92
CA THR A 119 -14.03 11.55 -2.70
C THR A 119 -14.44 10.40 -1.79
N VAL A 120 -13.63 10.10 -0.75
CA VAL A 120 -14.00 9.10 0.26
C VAL A 120 -15.33 9.46 0.92
N VAL A 121 -15.51 10.69 1.38
CA VAL A 121 -16.76 11.12 2.02
C VAL A 121 -17.97 10.90 1.11
N VAL A 122 -17.89 11.32 -0.15
CA VAL A 122 -19.02 11.24 -1.09
C VAL A 122 -19.28 9.79 -1.49
N PHE A 123 -18.30 9.12 -2.10
CA PHE A 123 -18.55 7.83 -2.74
C PHE A 123 -18.60 6.66 -1.76
N ASN A 124 -17.95 6.74 -0.60
CA ASN A 124 -18.13 5.72 0.44
C ASN A 124 -19.54 5.80 1.05
N THR A 125 -20.07 7.01 1.26
CA THR A 125 -21.45 7.20 1.71
C THR A 125 -22.45 6.70 0.67
N LEU A 126 -22.26 7.03 -0.61
CA LEU A 126 -23.09 6.52 -1.70
C LEU A 126 -23.01 5.00 -1.82
N PHE A 127 -21.83 4.41 -1.62
CA PHE A 127 -21.68 2.96 -1.61
C PHE A 127 -22.51 2.31 -0.51
N GLY A 128 -22.51 2.84 0.72
CA GLY A 128 -23.35 2.35 1.82
C GLY A 128 -24.86 2.47 1.56
N LEU A 129 -25.27 3.38 0.66
CA LEU A 129 -26.65 3.57 0.21
C LEU A 129 -26.99 2.75 -1.05
N SER A 130 -26.11 1.84 -1.48
CA SER A 130 -26.34 1.04 -2.69
C SER A 130 -27.49 0.06 -2.48
N ILE A 131 -28.43 0.06 -3.42
CA ILE A 131 -29.57 -0.88 -3.46
C ILE A 131 -29.44 -1.97 -4.52
N ASN A 132 -28.46 -1.82 -5.42
CA ASN A 132 -28.25 -2.75 -6.51
C ASN A 132 -26.76 -2.91 -6.82
N PHE A 133 -26.44 -4.02 -7.49
CA PHE A 133 -25.09 -4.41 -7.86
C PHE A 133 -24.35 -3.35 -8.68
N TRP A 134 -25.02 -2.76 -9.68
CA TRP A 134 -24.39 -1.79 -10.59
C TRP A 134 -24.03 -0.49 -9.89
N MET A 135 -24.89 -0.01 -9.00
CA MET A 135 -24.64 1.17 -8.16
C MET A 135 -23.44 0.92 -7.25
N ALA A 136 -23.33 -0.27 -6.66
CA ALA A 136 -22.20 -0.64 -5.83
C ALA A 136 -20.87 -0.68 -6.63
N ILE A 137 -20.87 -1.26 -7.84
CA ILE A 137 -19.71 -1.24 -8.73
C ILE A 137 -19.33 0.20 -9.13
N THR A 138 -20.29 0.99 -9.59
CA THR A 138 -20.02 2.34 -10.07
C THR A 138 -19.47 3.23 -8.96
N THR A 139 -20.08 3.20 -7.78
CA THR A 139 -19.62 4.00 -6.63
C THR A 139 -18.22 3.58 -6.18
N ARG A 140 -17.91 2.28 -6.14
CA ARG A 140 -16.56 1.79 -5.81
C ARG A 140 -15.53 2.10 -6.88
N PHE A 141 -15.88 1.97 -8.15
CA PHE A 141 -15.01 2.33 -9.26
C PHE A 141 -14.69 3.83 -9.24
N LEU A 142 -15.69 4.69 -9.03
CA LEU A 142 -15.50 6.14 -8.92
C LEU A 142 -14.69 6.51 -7.68
N LEU A 143 -14.96 5.87 -6.53
CA LEU A 143 -14.17 6.02 -5.32
C LEU A 143 -12.69 5.70 -5.59
N GLY A 144 -12.39 4.58 -6.25
CA GLY A 144 -11.02 4.21 -6.61
C GLY A 144 -10.39 5.16 -7.63
N SER A 145 -11.14 5.55 -8.66
CA SER A 145 -10.66 6.42 -9.76
C SER A 145 -10.35 7.84 -9.30
N LEU A 146 -11.13 8.38 -8.38
CA LEU A 146 -10.98 9.75 -7.90
C LEU A 146 -10.12 9.83 -6.62
N ASN A 147 -9.89 8.70 -5.94
CA ASN A 147 -8.99 8.64 -4.78
C ASN A 147 -7.53 8.38 -5.18
N GLY A 148 -6.89 9.41 -5.71
CA GLY A 148 -5.48 9.41 -6.12
C GLY A 148 -4.47 9.55 -4.98
N LEU A 149 -4.86 9.41 -3.70
CA LEU A 149 -4.07 9.85 -2.53
C LEU A 149 -2.70 9.18 -2.37
N LEU A 150 -2.60 7.87 -2.64
CA LEU A 150 -1.45 7.05 -2.19
C LEU A 150 -0.10 7.44 -2.80
N GLY A 151 -0.06 7.95 -4.03
CA GLY A 151 1.16 8.45 -4.65
C GLY A 151 1.58 9.81 -4.09
N PRO A 152 0.74 10.85 -4.26
CA PRO A 152 0.97 12.20 -3.75
C PRO A 152 1.25 12.27 -2.25
N ILE A 153 0.59 11.46 -1.41
CA ILE A 153 0.82 11.49 0.04
C ILE A 153 2.22 10.98 0.43
N LYS A 154 2.79 10.04 -0.33
CA LYS A 154 4.17 9.56 -0.11
C LYS A 154 5.19 10.62 -0.51
N ALA A 155 4.95 11.31 -1.63
CA ALA A 155 5.77 12.45 -2.04
C ALA A 155 5.70 13.58 -0.99
N TYR A 156 4.48 13.96 -0.62
CA TYR A 156 4.21 14.95 0.43
C TYR A 156 4.87 14.59 1.77
N ALA A 157 4.84 13.31 2.15
CA ALA A 157 5.50 12.83 3.36
C ALA A 157 7.02 13.04 3.34
N CYS A 158 7.66 12.85 2.19
CA CYS A 158 9.10 13.08 2.04
C CYS A 158 9.49 14.56 1.92
N GLU A 159 8.62 15.37 1.32
CA GLU A 159 8.84 16.81 1.10
C GLU A 159 8.70 17.63 2.39
N THR A 160 7.74 17.27 3.25
CA THR A 160 7.43 18.01 4.49
C THR A 160 8.41 17.80 5.65
N VAL A 161 9.25 16.77 5.58
CA VAL A 161 10.20 16.41 6.66
C VAL A 161 11.65 16.50 6.17
N ARG A 162 12.57 16.69 7.11
CA ARG A 162 14.03 16.58 6.87
C ARG A 162 14.39 15.20 6.34
N GLU A 163 15.45 15.12 5.54
CA GLU A 163 15.90 13.86 4.90
C GLU A 163 16.12 12.75 5.93
N GLU A 164 16.67 13.10 7.09
CA GLU A 164 16.88 12.22 8.25
C GLU A 164 15.61 11.52 8.74
N TYR A 165 14.44 12.14 8.56
CA TYR A 165 13.13 11.66 9.03
C TYR A 165 12.21 11.17 7.90
N GLN A 166 12.68 11.08 6.65
CA GLN A 166 11.86 10.59 5.54
C GLN A 166 11.43 9.14 5.74
N SER A 167 12.30 8.31 6.30
CA SER A 167 11.97 6.91 6.64
C SER A 167 10.85 6.83 7.69
N LEU A 168 10.82 7.75 8.66
CA LEU A 168 9.77 7.85 9.67
C LEU A 168 8.43 8.30 9.06
N ALA A 169 8.46 9.26 8.12
CA ALA A 169 7.26 9.71 7.44
C ALA A 169 6.67 8.61 6.53
N LEU A 170 7.52 7.88 5.80
CA LEU A 170 7.10 6.73 4.99
C LEU A 170 6.61 5.55 5.84
N SER A 171 7.22 5.31 7.00
CA SER A 171 6.75 4.27 7.92
C SER A 171 5.36 4.59 8.48
N ALA A 172 5.03 5.87 8.70
CA ALA A 172 3.68 6.28 9.10
C ALA A 172 2.62 5.99 8.04
N VAL A 173 2.95 6.08 6.75
CA VAL A 173 2.03 5.63 5.68
C VAL A 173 1.76 4.14 5.80
N SER A 174 2.79 3.33 6.03
CA SER A 174 2.68 1.88 6.18
C SER A 174 1.94 1.46 7.46
N THR A 175 2.19 2.13 8.58
CA THR A 175 1.50 1.82 9.85
C THR A 175 0.04 2.24 9.82
N ALA A 176 -0.30 3.36 9.16
CA ALA A 176 -1.70 3.75 8.95
C ALA A 176 -2.47 2.70 8.14
N TRP A 177 -1.83 2.13 7.11
CA TRP A 177 -2.39 1.01 6.36
C TRP A 177 -2.61 -0.22 7.25
N GLY A 178 -1.61 -0.59 8.05
CA GLY A 178 -1.71 -1.70 9.00
C GLY A 178 -2.83 -1.50 10.04
N THR A 179 -2.97 -0.30 10.59
CA THR A 179 -4.09 0.04 11.49
C THR A 179 -5.45 -0.03 10.78
N GLY A 180 -5.51 0.39 9.51
CA GLY A 180 -6.70 0.23 8.68
C GLY A 180 -7.13 -1.23 8.51
N LEU A 181 -6.19 -2.17 8.45
CA LEU A 181 -6.48 -3.62 8.41
C LEU A 181 -7.03 -4.17 9.72
N ILE A 182 -6.88 -3.47 10.84
CA ILE A 182 -7.49 -3.84 12.14
C ILE A 182 -8.87 -3.22 12.25
N ILE A 183 -8.92 -1.90 12.16
CA ILE A 183 -10.12 -1.12 12.47
C ILE A 183 -11.16 -1.31 11.35
N GLY A 184 -10.74 -1.41 10.09
CA GLY A 184 -11.66 -1.55 8.97
C GLY A 184 -12.53 -2.80 9.05
N PRO A 185 -11.95 -4.01 9.15
CA PRO A 185 -12.74 -5.23 9.28
C PRO A 185 -13.58 -5.28 10.56
N ALA A 186 -13.10 -4.70 11.67
CA ALA A 186 -13.92 -4.56 12.87
C ALA A 186 -15.15 -3.67 12.61
N LEU A 187 -14.96 -2.48 12.03
CA LEU A 187 -16.08 -1.59 11.69
C LEU A 187 -17.04 -2.25 10.70
N GLY A 188 -16.52 -2.88 9.63
CA GLY A 188 -17.31 -3.58 8.63
C GLY A 188 -18.12 -4.73 9.22
N GLY A 189 -17.49 -5.57 10.04
CA GLY A 189 -18.13 -6.75 10.63
C GLY A 189 -19.16 -6.39 11.69
N PHE A 190 -18.79 -5.62 12.71
CA PHE A 190 -19.67 -5.35 13.86
C PHE A 190 -20.84 -4.41 13.51
N LEU A 191 -20.67 -3.50 12.55
CA LEU A 191 -21.70 -2.50 12.22
C LEU A 191 -22.57 -2.88 11.02
N ALA A 192 -22.22 -3.91 10.26
CA ALA A 192 -23.08 -4.41 9.18
C ALA A 192 -24.34 -5.06 9.75
N GLN A 193 -25.45 -4.90 9.02
CA GLN A 193 -26.78 -5.42 9.35
C GLN A 193 -27.25 -5.03 10.78
N PRO A 194 -27.24 -3.72 11.13
CA PRO A 194 -27.51 -3.27 12.50
C PRO A 194 -28.94 -3.60 12.98
N ALA A 195 -29.92 -3.65 12.07
CA ALA A 195 -31.30 -4.01 12.40
C ALA A 195 -31.47 -5.49 12.77
N GLU A 196 -30.65 -6.38 12.21
CA GLU A 196 -30.64 -7.80 12.57
C GLU A 196 -29.89 -8.02 13.90
N LYS A 197 -28.78 -7.28 14.11
CA LYS A 197 -27.91 -7.45 15.28
C LYS A 197 -28.41 -6.76 16.55
N PHE A 198 -29.01 -5.57 16.40
CA PHE A 198 -29.48 -4.76 17.53
C PHE A 198 -30.97 -4.44 17.40
N PRO A 199 -31.86 -5.46 17.41
CA PRO A 199 -33.30 -5.26 17.19
C PRO A 199 -33.98 -4.42 18.27
N GLY A 200 -33.37 -4.29 19.47
CA GLY A 200 -33.86 -3.41 20.53
C GLY A 200 -33.53 -1.92 20.33
N ILE A 201 -32.57 -1.60 19.46
CA ILE A 201 -32.11 -0.22 19.17
C ILE A 201 -32.60 0.22 17.79
N PHE A 202 -32.61 -0.69 16.81
CA PHE A 202 -33.02 -0.43 15.44
C PHE A 202 -34.22 -1.29 15.08
N ALA A 203 -35.34 -0.65 14.79
CA ALA A 203 -36.54 -1.33 14.32
C ALA A 203 -36.31 -1.94 12.92
N SER A 204 -37.03 -3.03 12.61
CA SER A 204 -36.92 -3.76 11.34
C SER A 204 -37.44 -2.96 10.13
N ASP A 205 -38.18 -1.88 10.34
CA ASP A 205 -38.66 -0.93 9.33
C ASP A 205 -37.80 0.34 9.24
N SER A 206 -36.71 0.42 10.01
CA SER A 206 -35.84 1.59 10.06
C SER A 206 -35.06 1.81 8.77
N PHE A 207 -34.56 3.03 8.59
CA PHE A 207 -33.66 3.38 7.47
C PHE A 207 -32.45 2.44 7.37
N LEU A 208 -31.89 2.02 8.51
CA LEU A 208 -30.76 1.10 8.57
C LEU A 208 -31.13 -0.35 8.27
N ALA A 209 -32.41 -0.73 8.40
CA ALA A 209 -32.89 -2.01 7.90
C ALA A 209 -33.01 -2.01 6.37
N ARG A 210 -33.41 -0.87 5.77
CA ARG A 210 -33.41 -0.69 4.32
C ARG A 210 -32.00 -0.63 3.72
N PHE A 211 -31.04 -0.10 4.47
CA PHE A 211 -29.64 -0.01 4.05
C PHE A 211 -28.71 -0.68 5.09
N PRO A 212 -28.60 -2.03 5.09
CA PRO A 212 -27.89 -2.79 6.12
C PRO A 212 -26.39 -2.46 6.21
N TYR A 213 -25.79 -1.97 5.13
CA TYR A 213 -24.36 -1.68 5.01
C TYR A 213 -24.04 -0.18 5.12
N PHE A 214 -25.04 0.66 5.39
CA PHE A 214 -24.86 2.11 5.46
C PHE A 214 -24.08 2.55 6.70
N LEU A 215 -24.36 1.95 7.86
CA LEU A 215 -23.75 2.33 9.14
C LEU A 215 -22.21 2.25 9.15
N PRO A 216 -21.55 1.14 8.74
CA PRO A 216 -20.09 1.09 8.68
C PRO A 216 -19.53 2.14 7.71
N CYS A 217 -20.19 2.34 6.57
CA CYS A 217 -19.78 3.34 5.58
C CYS A 217 -19.92 4.77 6.13
N LEU A 218 -21.00 5.08 6.83
CA LEU A 218 -21.25 6.39 7.41
C LEU A 218 -20.17 6.77 8.44
N ILE A 219 -19.80 5.86 9.34
CA ILE A 219 -18.77 6.14 10.36
C ILE A 219 -17.42 6.45 9.70
N ILE A 220 -17.03 5.66 8.69
CA ILE A 220 -15.79 5.89 7.93
C ILE A 220 -15.87 7.23 7.17
N SER A 221 -17.01 7.55 6.58
CA SER A 221 -17.23 8.83 5.88
C SER A 221 -17.20 10.03 6.83
N LEU A 222 -17.75 9.93 8.04
CA LEU A 222 -17.69 10.98 9.05
C LEU A 222 -16.25 11.22 9.51
N PHE A 223 -15.50 10.13 9.75
CA PHE A 223 -14.07 10.24 10.03
C PHE A 223 -13.33 10.92 8.87
N ALA A 224 -13.55 10.48 7.63
CA ALA A 224 -12.96 11.10 6.45
C ALA A 224 -13.38 12.57 6.25
N ALA A 225 -14.58 12.97 6.68
CA ALA A 225 -15.02 14.36 6.62
C ALA A 225 -14.24 15.23 7.60
N VAL A 226 -14.02 14.77 8.84
CA VAL A 226 -13.15 15.44 9.80
C VAL A 226 -11.72 15.56 9.26
N VAL A 227 -11.20 14.50 8.65
CA VAL A 227 -9.87 14.51 8.01
C VAL A 227 -9.82 15.50 6.84
N THR A 228 -10.85 15.53 5.98
CA THR A 228 -10.95 16.47 4.85
C THR A 228 -10.93 17.91 5.32
N VAL A 229 -11.66 18.21 6.41
CA VAL A 229 -11.63 19.52 7.06
C VAL A 229 -10.22 19.82 7.56
N ALA A 230 -9.59 18.89 8.29
CA ALA A 230 -8.22 19.04 8.77
C ALA A 230 -7.19 19.28 7.64
N CYS A 231 -7.40 18.70 6.45
CA CYS A 231 -6.54 18.87 5.28
C CYS A 231 -6.47 20.33 4.78
N PHE A 232 -7.44 21.20 5.09
CA PHE A 232 -7.34 22.62 4.71
C PHE A 232 -6.18 23.35 5.41
N TRP A 233 -5.74 22.87 6.59
CA TRP A 233 -4.63 23.46 7.34
C TRP A 233 -3.25 22.91 6.99
N ILE A 234 -3.16 21.90 6.11
CA ILE A 234 -1.85 21.39 5.71
C ILE A 234 -1.15 22.40 4.79
N PRO A 235 0.18 22.55 4.90
CA PRO A 235 0.93 23.39 3.99
C PRO A 235 0.97 22.78 2.58
N GLU A 236 1.13 23.62 1.56
CA GLU A 236 1.42 23.17 0.19
C GLU A 236 2.93 23.08 -0.01
N THR A 237 3.40 22.03 -0.68
CA THR A 237 4.83 21.75 -0.91
C THR A 237 5.30 22.14 -2.31
N LEU A 238 4.40 22.50 -3.23
CA LEU A 238 4.77 22.89 -4.58
C LEU A 238 5.55 24.21 -4.61
N HIS A 239 6.66 24.22 -5.34
CA HIS A 239 7.43 25.42 -5.63
C HIS A 239 6.91 26.12 -6.89
N THR A 240 6.40 27.35 -6.73
CA THR A 240 5.92 28.19 -7.83
C THR A 240 6.90 29.33 -8.06
N HIS A 241 8.03 29.04 -8.72
CA HIS A 241 8.95 30.07 -9.16
C HIS A 241 8.56 30.54 -10.56
N ASN A 242 8.34 31.84 -10.77
CA ASN A 242 8.26 32.38 -12.12
C ASN A 242 9.67 32.33 -12.73
N SER A 243 9.85 31.55 -13.80
CA SER A 243 11.14 31.42 -14.51
C SER A 243 11.74 32.76 -14.94
N GLU A 244 10.93 33.81 -15.12
CA GLU A 244 11.41 35.16 -15.46
C GLU A 244 12.16 35.86 -14.32
N LYS A 245 11.84 35.59 -13.05
CA LYS A 245 12.51 36.25 -11.90
C LYS A 245 13.85 35.62 -11.53
N ILE A 246 14.02 34.33 -11.76
CA ILE A 246 15.30 33.63 -11.51
C ILE A 246 16.31 34.06 -12.59
N ALA A 247 15.90 34.10 -13.86
CA ALA A 247 16.76 34.54 -14.96
C ALA A 247 17.25 35.99 -14.83
N SER A 248 16.44 36.90 -14.27
CA SER A 248 16.83 38.30 -14.04
C SER A 248 17.78 38.50 -12.86
N GLN A 249 17.78 37.58 -11.89
CA GLN A 249 18.61 37.67 -10.69
C GLN A 249 19.96 36.97 -10.90
N ASP A 250 19.96 35.79 -11.54
CA ASP A 250 21.19 35.08 -11.94
C ASP A 250 22.03 35.92 -12.90
N SER A 251 21.39 36.72 -13.77
CA SER A 251 22.09 37.67 -14.64
C SER A 251 22.68 38.87 -13.88
N TYR A 252 22.07 39.29 -12.77
CA TYR A 252 22.60 40.35 -11.90
C TYR A 252 23.77 39.85 -11.03
N ASP A 253 23.64 38.66 -10.45
CA ASP A 253 24.70 38.01 -9.66
C ASP A 253 25.90 37.63 -10.55
N ALA A 254 25.67 37.23 -11.81
CA ALA A 254 26.74 37.01 -12.80
C ALA A 254 27.45 38.31 -13.23
N LEU A 255 26.72 39.45 -13.28
CA LEU A 255 27.29 40.77 -13.57
C LEU A 255 28.11 41.31 -12.39
N GLU A 256 27.72 41.08 -11.14
CA GLU A 256 28.53 41.42 -9.97
C GLU A 256 29.79 40.55 -9.87
N SER A 257 29.69 39.26 -10.21
CA SER A 257 30.82 38.32 -10.26
C SER A 257 31.84 38.69 -11.34
N ALA A 258 31.40 39.30 -12.45
CA ALA A 258 32.28 39.77 -13.52
C ALA A 258 33.03 41.07 -13.19
N ASN A 259 32.61 41.82 -12.15
CA ASN A 259 33.17 43.12 -11.81
C ASN A 259 34.32 43.04 -10.79
N GLN A 260 34.65 41.84 -10.29
CA GLN A 260 35.79 41.57 -9.40
C GLN A 260 36.64 40.41 -9.94
N GLY A 261 37.59 40.72 -10.84
CA GLY A 261 38.75 39.84 -11.09
C GLY A 261 38.88 39.28 -12.51
N SER A 262 39.91 39.79 -13.21
CA SER A 262 40.69 39.24 -14.34
C SER A 262 40.12 38.11 -15.21
N SER A 263 40.09 38.40 -16.52
CA SER A 263 39.93 37.49 -17.65
C SER A 263 40.59 36.11 -17.52
N GLU A 264 39.76 35.08 -17.36
CA GLU A 264 39.98 33.79 -18.00
C GLU A 264 38.69 33.40 -18.75
N LYS A 265 38.83 33.07 -20.04
CA LYS A 265 37.74 32.54 -20.86
C LYS A 265 37.43 31.13 -20.38
N VAL A 266 36.44 31.01 -19.50
CA VAL A 266 35.79 29.73 -19.21
C VAL A 266 34.59 29.62 -20.15
N GLU A 267 34.64 28.64 -21.05
CA GLU A 267 33.46 28.18 -21.78
C GLU A 267 32.47 27.64 -20.75
N ILE A 268 31.41 28.41 -20.49
CA ILE A 268 30.29 27.94 -19.70
C ILE A 268 29.49 27.03 -20.63
N GLU A 269 29.75 25.72 -20.54
CA GLU A 269 28.75 24.73 -20.92
C GLU A 269 27.46 25.09 -20.16
N GLU A 270 26.41 25.45 -20.89
CA GLU A 270 25.06 25.52 -20.35
C GLU A 270 24.72 24.16 -19.77
N GLY A 271 24.98 24.02 -18.47
CA GLY A 271 24.50 22.93 -17.63
C GLY A 271 22.99 23.05 -17.51
N GLN A 272 22.27 22.77 -18.60
CA GLN A 272 21.03 22.05 -18.46
C GLN A 272 21.38 20.82 -17.60
N GLU A 273 20.97 20.80 -16.34
CA GLU A 273 20.76 19.55 -15.60
C GLU A 273 19.63 18.77 -16.29
N THR A 274 19.83 18.38 -17.55
CA THR A 274 19.42 17.08 -18.02
C THR A 274 20.34 16.08 -17.34
N THR A 275 20.16 15.88 -16.03
CA THR A 275 20.51 14.59 -15.45
C THR A 275 19.77 13.58 -16.32
N SER A 276 20.51 12.90 -17.20
CA SER A 276 20.01 11.83 -18.03
C SER A 276 19.22 10.92 -17.10
N LYS A 277 17.89 10.99 -17.16
CA LYS A 277 17.02 10.16 -16.33
C LYS A 277 17.27 8.76 -16.83
N GLU A 278 18.22 8.04 -16.22
CA GLU A 278 18.37 6.62 -16.45
C GLU A 278 16.98 6.03 -16.34
N SER A 279 16.51 5.45 -17.45
CA SER A 279 15.16 4.95 -17.51
C SER A 279 15.01 3.87 -16.44
N LEU A 280 14.21 4.15 -15.41
CA LEU A 280 13.96 3.22 -14.29
C LEU A 280 13.45 1.86 -14.79
N PHE A 281 12.78 1.85 -15.95
CA PHE A 281 12.33 0.64 -16.62
C PHE A 281 13.47 -0.25 -17.12
N LYS A 282 14.67 0.30 -17.34
CA LYS A 282 15.88 -0.47 -17.71
C LYS A 282 16.62 -1.02 -16.49
N ASN A 283 16.32 -0.55 -15.28
CA ASN A 283 16.92 -1.06 -14.05
C ASN A 283 16.31 -2.43 -13.71
N TRP A 284 16.97 -3.51 -14.13
CA TRP A 284 16.48 -4.88 -13.94
C TRP A 284 16.32 -5.29 -12.46
N PRO A 285 17.26 -4.99 -11.54
CA PRO A 285 17.05 -5.21 -10.10
C PRO A 285 15.75 -4.58 -9.57
N LEU A 286 15.44 -3.35 -10.00
CA LEU A 286 14.18 -2.70 -9.63
C LEU A 286 12.97 -3.42 -10.24
N MET A 287 12.98 -3.62 -11.56
CA MET A 287 11.85 -4.20 -12.28
C MET A 287 11.54 -5.63 -11.85
N SER A 288 12.55 -6.48 -11.66
CA SER A 288 12.37 -7.84 -11.13
C SER A 288 11.72 -7.82 -9.75
N SER A 289 12.17 -6.93 -8.85
CA SER A 289 11.56 -6.78 -7.52
C SER A 289 10.12 -6.26 -7.57
N ILE A 290 9.80 -5.34 -8.50
CA ILE A 290 8.42 -4.87 -8.73
C ILE A 290 7.53 -6.01 -9.23
N ILE A 291 8.00 -6.84 -10.16
CA ILE A 291 7.20 -7.94 -10.71
C ILE A 291 6.88 -8.97 -9.62
N VAL A 292 7.88 -9.40 -8.84
CA VAL A 292 7.66 -10.35 -7.72
C VAL A 292 6.70 -9.74 -6.69
N TYR A 293 6.87 -8.46 -6.37
CA TYR A 293 5.98 -7.73 -5.48
C TYR A 293 4.53 -7.71 -5.97
N CYS A 294 4.31 -7.58 -7.28
CA CYS A 294 2.99 -7.61 -7.89
C CYS A 294 2.34 -9.00 -7.81
N VAL A 295 3.11 -10.07 -8.02
CA VAL A 295 2.60 -11.46 -7.90
C VAL A 295 2.18 -11.77 -6.46
N PHE A 296 2.99 -11.45 -5.46
CA PHE A 296 2.60 -11.63 -4.06
C PHE A 296 1.46 -10.71 -3.65
N SER A 297 1.40 -9.48 -4.17
CA SER A 297 0.29 -8.56 -3.93
C SER A 297 -1.04 -9.03 -4.54
N LEU A 298 -0.99 -9.65 -5.73
CA LEU A 298 -2.13 -10.32 -6.35
C LEU A 298 -2.63 -11.45 -5.47
N HIS A 299 -1.72 -12.32 -5.03
CA HIS A 299 -2.03 -13.47 -4.19
C HIS A 299 -2.62 -13.04 -2.83
N ASP A 300 -2.00 -12.08 -2.15
CA ASP A 300 -2.47 -11.50 -0.88
C ASP A 300 -3.91 -10.95 -0.98
N MET A 301 -4.18 -10.21 -2.06
CA MET A 301 -5.51 -9.67 -2.31
C MET A 301 -6.53 -10.77 -2.66
N ALA A 302 -6.15 -11.74 -3.49
CA ALA A 302 -7.02 -12.87 -3.83
C ALA A 302 -7.34 -13.72 -2.59
N TYR A 303 -6.35 -13.98 -1.73
CA TYR A 303 -6.54 -14.68 -0.46
C TYR A 303 -7.49 -13.92 0.46
N THR A 304 -7.33 -12.62 0.64
CA THR A 304 -8.20 -11.81 1.53
C THR A 304 -9.66 -11.85 1.07
N GLU A 305 -9.90 -11.73 -0.23
CA GLU A 305 -11.24 -11.84 -0.83
C GLU A 305 -11.80 -13.27 -0.62
N ILE A 306 -11.05 -14.29 -1.06
CA ILE A 306 -11.47 -15.69 -0.96
C ILE A 306 -11.75 -16.09 0.48
N PHE A 307 -10.87 -15.74 1.42
CA PHE A 307 -11.00 -16.08 2.83
C PHE A 307 -12.33 -15.59 3.39
N SER A 308 -12.68 -14.33 3.08
CA SER A 308 -13.91 -13.71 3.56
C SER A 308 -15.13 -14.39 2.95
N LEU A 309 -15.16 -14.56 1.63
CA LEU A 309 -16.25 -15.25 0.92
C LEU A 309 -16.41 -16.71 1.38
N TRP A 310 -15.30 -17.42 1.57
CA TRP A 310 -15.28 -18.80 2.03
C TRP A 310 -15.80 -18.93 3.46
N ALA A 311 -15.35 -18.07 4.38
CA ALA A 311 -15.81 -18.08 5.76
C ALA A 311 -17.33 -17.82 5.84
N GLU A 312 -17.85 -16.84 5.10
CA GLU A 312 -19.28 -16.48 5.12
C GLU A 312 -20.16 -17.52 4.41
N SER A 313 -19.62 -18.22 3.42
CA SER A 313 -20.42 -19.17 2.64
C SER A 313 -20.94 -20.36 3.45
N PRO A 314 -22.10 -20.93 3.06
CA PRO A 314 -22.69 -22.06 3.74
C PRO A 314 -21.79 -23.29 3.84
N ARG A 315 -21.85 -24.01 4.96
CA ARG A 315 -21.15 -25.30 5.15
C ARG A 315 -21.44 -26.34 4.06
N ARG A 316 -22.65 -26.33 3.47
CA ARG A 316 -23.01 -27.23 2.35
C ARG A 316 -22.19 -26.99 1.08
N LEU A 317 -21.58 -25.82 0.94
CA LEU A 317 -20.70 -25.43 -0.18
C LEU A 317 -19.22 -25.45 0.22
N GLY A 318 -18.86 -26.04 1.37
CA GLY A 318 -17.49 -26.11 1.87
C GLY A 318 -17.01 -24.89 2.67
N GLY A 319 -17.92 -23.95 2.99
CA GLY A 319 -17.63 -22.77 3.83
C GLY A 319 -17.81 -23.00 5.33
N LEU A 320 -17.82 -21.92 6.11
CA LEU A 320 -17.95 -21.99 7.58
C LEU A 320 -19.32 -21.52 8.12
N SER A 321 -20.15 -20.88 7.28
CA SER A 321 -21.38 -20.19 7.68
C SER A 321 -21.16 -19.08 8.72
N TYR A 322 -20.04 -18.37 8.64
CA TYR A 322 -19.71 -17.27 9.55
C TYR A 322 -20.58 -16.04 9.29
N THR A 323 -20.87 -15.31 10.36
CA THR A 323 -21.50 -13.99 10.26
C THR A 323 -20.46 -12.92 9.89
N THR A 324 -20.95 -11.73 9.54
CA THR A 324 -20.10 -10.56 9.32
C THR A 324 -19.21 -10.22 10.54
N GLU A 325 -19.70 -10.49 11.74
CA GLU A 325 -18.96 -10.26 13.00
C GLU A 325 -17.82 -11.26 13.18
N ASP A 326 -18.06 -12.53 12.89
CA ASP A 326 -17.04 -13.58 13.02
C ASP A 326 -15.86 -13.31 12.09
N VAL A 327 -16.13 -12.95 10.83
CA VAL A 327 -15.09 -12.58 9.85
C VAL A 327 -14.37 -11.31 10.26
N GLY A 328 -15.11 -10.27 10.68
CA GLY A 328 -14.55 -9.03 11.19
C GLY A 328 -13.61 -9.26 12.38
N THR A 329 -13.98 -10.17 13.28
CA THR A 329 -13.19 -10.56 14.45
C THR A 329 -11.89 -11.26 14.06
N VAL A 330 -11.95 -12.27 13.16
CA VAL A 330 -10.75 -13.00 12.72
C VAL A 330 -9.76 -12.07 12.02
N LEU A 331 -10.25 -11.18 11.14
CA LEU A 331 -9.41 -10.21 10.45
C LEU A 331 -8.83 -9.16 11.40
N ALA A 332 -9.60 -8.68 12.39
CA ALA A 332 -9.12 -7.74 13.38
C ALA A 332 -8.03 -8.35 14.30
N ILE A 333 -8.22 -9.58 14.79
CA ILE A 333 -7.23 -10.32 15.58
C ILE A 333 -5.94 -10.51 14.77
N SER A 334 -6.09 -10.92 13.51
CA SER A 334 -4.96 -11.09 12.59
C SER A 334 -4.21 -9.77 12.37
N GLY A 335 -4.93 -8.66 12.23
CA GLY A 335 -4.36 -7.33 12.09
C GLY A 335 -3.58 -6.86 13.34
N VAL A 336 -4.06 -7.18 14.55
CA VAL A 336 -3.34 -6.84 15.80
C VAL A 336 -2.03 -7.61 15.89
N GLY A 337 -2.07 -8.92 15.67
CA GLY A 337 -0.85 -9.73 15.71
C GLY A 337 0.12 -9.38 14.58
N LEU A 338 -0.39 -8.98 13.42
CA LEU A 338 0.37 -8.39 12.32
C LEU A 338 1.13 -7.13 12.75
N LEU A 339 0.47 -6.17 13.41
CA LEU A 339 1.14 -4.95 13.87
C LEU A 339 2.23 -5.24 14.90
N ILE A 340 1.95 -6.13 15.87
CA ILE A 340 2.94 -6.54 16.88
C ILE A 340 4.15 -7.17 16.20
N PHE A 341 3.94 -8.08 15.25
CA PHE A 341 5.02 -8.73 14.51
C PHE A 341 5.84 -7.72 13.71
N GLN A 342 5.19 -6.79 13.00
CA GLN A 342 5.88 -5.78 12.19
C GLN A 342 6.67 -4.79 13.04
N SER A 343 6.16 -4.38 14.20
CA SER A 343 6.85 -3.40 15.06
C SER A 343 8.00 -4.01 15.84
N SER A 344 7.89 -5.28 16.25
CA SER A 344 8.86 -5.92 17.15
C SER A 344 9.75 -6.92 16.44
N LEU A 345 9.20 -7.98 15.84
CA LEU A 345 9.96 -9.15 15.41
C LEU A 345 10.58 -9.00 14.01
N TYR A 346 9.86 -8.36 13.08
CA TYR A 346 10.30 -8.22 11.69
C TYR A 346 11.69 -7.60 11.53
N PRO A 347 12.04 -6.47 12.19
CA PRO A 347 13.37 -5.85 12.06
C PRO A 347 14.51 -6.77 12.52
N LEU A 348 14.29 -7.60 13.55
CA LEU A 348 15.31 -8.56 14.01
C LEU A 348 15.52 -9.66 12.98
N VAL A 349 14.44 -10.23 12.47
CA VAL A 349 14.49 -11.33 11.52
C VAL A 349 15.07 -10.88 10.16
N GLU A 350 14.69 -9.70 9.67
CA GLU A 350 15.23 -9.14 8.42
C GLU A 350 16.73 -8.89 8.53
N LYS A 351 17.22 -8.37 9.67
CA LYS A 351 18.66 -8.14 9.90
C LYS A 351 19.47 -9.43 9.89
N ILE A 352 18.91 -10.54 10.37
CA ILE A 352 19.60 -11.84 10.44
C ILE A 352 19.58 -12.56 9.09
N MET A 353 18.42 -12.58 8.42
CA MET A 353 18.19 -13.46 7.27
C MET A 353 18.36 -12.75 5.92
N GLY A 354 18.14 -11.43 5.90
CA GLY A 354 17.99 -10.62 4.69
C GLY A 354 16.59 -10.76 4.06
N PRO A 355 16.16 -9.78 3.25
CA PRO A 355 14.79 -9.72 2.72
C PRO A 355 14.44 -10.86 1.76
N ILE A 356 15.40 -11.33 0.94
CA ILE A 356 15.17 -12.38 -0.06
C ILE A 356 14.97 -13.75 0.60
N ARG A 357 15.89 -14.17 1.48
CA ARG A 357 15.78 -15.47 2.18
C ARG A 357 14.56 -15.53 3.09
N LEU A 358 14.25 -14.42 3.76
CA LEU A 358 13.04 -14.33 4.56
C LEU A 358 11.79 -14.53 3.70
N SER A 359 11.71 -13.84 2.56
CA SER A 359 10.57 -13.98 1.63
C SER A 359 10.43 -15.41 1.10
N GLN A 360 11.53 -16.08 0.77
CA GLN A 360 11.56 -17.48 0.34
C GLN A 360 10.99 -18.43 1.41
N ILE A 361 11.48 -18.33 2.65
CA ILE A 361 11.07 -19.22 3.74
C ILE A 361 9.60 -19.01 4.08
N LEU A 362 9.15 -17.75 4.17
CA LEU A 362 7.75 -17.44 4.47
C LEU A 362 6.81 -17.87 3.34
N GLY A 363 7.22 -17.70 2.08
CA GLY A 363 6.41 -18.17 0.94
C GLY A 363 6.31 -19.69 0.90
N ILE A 364 7.41 -20.41 1.14
CA ILE A 364 7.39 -21.88 1.25
C ILE A 364 6.52 -22.34 2.42
N MET A 365 6.58 -21.66 3.56
CA MET A 365 5.74 -21.95 4.74
C MET A 365 4.26 -21.59 4.51
N SER A 366 3.97 -20.62 3.64
CA SER A 366 2.59 -20.24 3.31
C SER A 366 1.86 -21.35 2.53
N ILE A 367 2.57 -22.20 1.78
CA ILE A 367 1.96 -23.26 0.97
C ILE A 367 1.25 -24.33 1.82
N PRO A 368 1.91 -25.02 2.78
CA PRO A 368 1.22 -25.99 3.64
C PRO A 368 0.16 -25.32 4.51
N LEU A 369 0.37 -24.06 4.90
CA LEU A 369 -0.61 -23.29 5.66
C LEU A 369 -1.91 -23.08 4.87
N LEU A 370 -1.81 -22.68 3.60
CA LEU A 370 -2.98 -22.52 2.74
C LEU A 370 -3.71 -23.85 2.48
N THR A 371 -2.96 -24.93 2.26
CA THR A 371 -3.55 -26.28 2.13
C THR A 371 -4.30 -26.70 3.40
N SER A 372 -3.87 -26.23 4.57
CA SER A 372 -4.53 -26.57 5.83
C SER A 372 -5.97 -26.03 5.95
N TYR A 373 -6.34 -24.95 5.23
CA TYR A 373 -7.67 -24.34 5.33
C TYR A 373 -8.82 -25.28 4.96
N HIS A 374 -8.60 -26.14 3.96
CA HIS A 374 -9.56 -27.18 3.60
C HIS A 374 -9.85 -28.12 4.79
N TYR A 375 -8.81 -28.52 5.54
CA TYR A 375 -8.97 -29.36 6.73
C TYR A 375 -9.54 -28.59 7.92
N ILE A 376 -9.22 -27.29 8.05
CA ILE A 376 -9.80 -26.42 9.07
C ILE A 376 -11.32 -26.35 8.90
N ALA A 377 -11.83 -26.36 7.66
CA ALA A 377 -13.27 -26.37 7.37
C ALA A 377 -14.03 -27.54 8.02
N LEU A 378 -13.36 -28.68 8.23
CA LEU A 378 -13.93 -29.88 8.85
C LEU A 378 -14.08 -29.75 10.38
N LEU A 379 -13.44 -28.75 10.98
CA LEU A 379 -13.53 -28.50 12.42
C LEU A 379 -14.85 -27.77 12.77
N SER A 380 -15.20 -27.83 14.05
CA SER A 380 -16.36 -27.13 14.60
C SER A 380 -16.09 -26.61 16.02
N GLY A 381 -16.93 -25.69 16.48
CA GLY A 381 -16.86 -25.11 17.82
C GLY A 381 -15.60 -24.30 18.09
N ILE A 382 -15.12 -24.36 19.33
CA ILE A 382 -13.98 -23.56 19.82
C ILE A 382 -12.68 -23.92 19.09
N THR A 383 -12.49 -25.19 18.76
CA THR A 383 -11.29 -25.67 18.04
C THR A 383 -11.17 -25.02 16.67
N LEU A 384 -12.28 -24.91 15.92
CA LEU A 384 -12.30 -24.18 14.65
C LEU A 384 -11.87 -22.73 14.84
N SER A 385 -12.44 -22.03 15.83
CA SER A 385 -12.13 -20.63 16.08
C SER A 385 -10.65 -20.41 16.40
N ILE A 386 -10.06 -21.21 17.29
CA ILE A 386 -8.64 -21.10 17.67
C ILE A 386 -7.74 -21.37 16.46
N VAL A 387 -7.95 -22.50 15.78
CA VAL A 387 -7.08 -22.91 14.66
C VAL A 387 -7.19 -21.92 13.49
N LEU A 388 -8.40 -21.45 13.18
CA LEU A 388 -8.63 -20.48 12.11
C LEU A 388 -7.98 -19.12 12.41
N ASN A 389 -8.10 -18.62 13.65
CA ASN A 389 -7.46 -17.37 14.05
C ASN A 389 -5.93 -17.49 13.99
N CYS A 390 -5.35 -18.59 14.45
CA CYS A 390 -3.92 -18.84 14.35
C CYS A 390 -3.47 -18.93 12.88
N ALA A 391 -4.21 -19.64 12.03
CA ALA A 391 -3.88 -19.79 10.62
C ALA A 391 -4.02 -18.47 9.85
N SER A 392 -5.04 -17.67 10.13
CA SER A 392 -5.26 -16.36 9.52
C SER A 392 -4.18 -15.36 9.96
N LEU A 393 -3.86 -15.33 11.25
CA LEU A 393 -2.77 -14.51 11.77
C LEU A 393 -1.44 -14.85 11.10
N LEU A 394 -1.09 -16.15 11.05
CA LEU A 394 0.17 -16.59 10.48
C LEU A 394 0.25 -16.26 8.98
N LYS A 395 -0.85 -16.45 8.24
CA LYS A 395 -0.90 -16.13 6.81
C LYS A 395 -0.75 -14.63 6.56
N ASN A 396 -1.41 -13.79 7.35
CA ASN A 396 -1.26 -12.33 7.26
C ASN A 396 0.18 -11.88 7.58
N VAL A 397 0.78 -12.44 8.63
CA VAL A 397 2.18 -12.17 9.00
C VAL A 397 3.15 -12.56 7.88
N PHE A 398 2.96 -13.73 7.26
CA PHE A 398 3.80 -14.18 6.14
C PHE A 398 3.67 -13.23 4.94
N SER A 399 2.43 -12.92 4.54
CA SER A 399 2.14 -12.11 3.35
C SER A 399 2.71 -10.70 3.48
N ILE A 400 2.49 -10.03 4.62
CA ILE A 400 3.05 -8.68 4.82
C ILE A 400 4.57 -8.68 4.80
N SER A 401 5.20 -9.73 5.33
CA SER A 401 6.65 -9.74 5.55
C SER A 401 7.38 -9.90 4.23
N ILE A 402 6.80 -10.69 3.33
CA ILE A 402 7.23 -10.81 1.93
C ILE A 402 7.05 -9.45 1.22
N VAL A 403 5.87 -8.83 1.32
CA VAL A 403 5.56 -7.53 0.72
C VAL A 403 6.53 -6.44 1.21
N THR A 404 6.78 -6.35 2.52
CA THR A 404 7.73 -5.41 3.12
C THR A 404 9.16 -5.69 2.67
N GLY A 405 9.58 -6.96 2.61
CA GLY A 405 10.93 -7.33 2.17
C GLY A 405 11.20 -6.95 0.71
N LEU A 406 10.22 -7.17 -0.16
CA LEU A 406 10.28 -6.77 -1.57
C LEU A 406 10.25 -5.24 -1.73
N PHE A 407 9.47 -4.53 -0.92
CA PHE A 407 9.47 -3.07 -0.91
C PHE A 407 10.84 -2.49 -0.48
N ILE A 408 11.50 -3.10 0.50
CA ILE A 408 12.87 -2.74 0.89
C ILE A 408 13.83 -2.95 -0.28
N LEU A 409 13.72 -4.07 -0.99
CA LEU A 409 14.57 -4.39 -2.14
C LEU A 409 14.40 -3.36 -3.28
N GLN A 410 13.17 -2.93 -3.57
CA GLN A 410 12.90 -1.86 -4.54
C GLN A 410 13.63 -0.56 -4.19
N ASN A 411 13.57 -0.15 -2.91
CA ASN A 411 14.23 1.08 -2.46
C ASN A 411 15.77 0.96 -2.41
N ARG A 412 16.31 -0.25 -2.25
CA ARG A 412 17.76 -0.53 -2.36
C ARG A 412 18.24 -0.56 -3.82
N ALA A 413 17.37 -0.89 -4.76
CA ALA A 413 17.71 -0.98 -6.19
C ALA A 413 17.92 0.39 -6.87
N VAL A 414 17.52 1.49 -6.24
CA VAL A 414 17.63 2.84 -6.78
C VAL A 414 18.25 3.81 -5.78
N ASP A 415 18.84 4.89 -6.30
CA ASP A 415 19.41 5.95 -5.48
C ASP A 415 18.31 6.79 -4.83
N GLN A 416 18.62 7.48 -3.73
CA GLN A 416 17.64 8.19 -2.89
C GLN A 416 16.75 9.16 -3.71
N HIS A 417 17.34 9.90 -4.65
CA HIS A 417 16.63 10.88 -5.48
C HIS A 417 15.61 10.25 -6.44
N GLN A 418 15.73 8.94 -6.76
CA GLN A 418 14.83 8.24 -7.68
C GLN A 418 13.79 7.36 -6.97
N ARG A 419 13.88 7.20 -5.63
CA ARG A 419 12.98 6.33 -4.86
C ARG A 419 11.51 6.72 -5.00
N GLY A 420 11.20 8.01 -5.09
CA GLY A 420 9.82 8.49 -5.30
C GLY A 420 9.21 7.97 -6.59
N ALA A 421 9.93 8.12 -7.70
CA ALA A 421 9.50 7.64 -9.02
C ALA A 421 9.43 6.11 -9.07
N ALA A 422 10.42 5.40 -8.51
CA ALA A 422 10.43 3.94 -8.43
C ALA A 422 9.23 3.40 -7.63
N ASN A 423 8.95 4.00 -6.47
CA ASN A 423 7.78 3.65 -5.64
C ASN A 423 6.46 3.98 -6.37
N GLY A 424 6.41 5.06 -7.15
CA GLY A 424 5.26 5.39 -8.00
C GLY A 424 4.97 4.31 -9.05
N ILE A 425 6.01 3.86 -9.76
CA ILE A 425 5.91 2.76 -10.75
C ILE A 425 5.47 1.46 -10.05
N ALA A 426 6.09 1.11 -8.92
CA ALA A 426 5.73 -0.09 -8.16
C ALA A 426 4.26 -0.09 -7.74
N MET A 427 3.73 1.05 -7.28
CA MET A 427 2.35 1.19 -6.84
C MET A 427 1.33 1.08 -7.99
N LEU A 428 1.69 1.55 -9.19
CA LEU A 428 0.87 1.40 -10.40
C LEU A 428 0.70 -0.08 -10.75
N PHE A 429 1.82 -0.79 -10.97
CA PHE A 429 1.78 -2.21 -11.32
C PHE A 429 1.12 -3.05 -10.21
N MET A 430 1.42 -2.74 -8.95
CA MET A 430 0.76 -3.40 -7.81
C MET A 430 -0.74 -3.19 -7.83
N SER A 431 -1.24 -1.98 -8.11
CA SER A 431 -2.68 -1.71 -8.13
C SER A 431 -3.37 -2.46 -9.27
N LEU A 432 -2.73 -2.56 -10.44
CA LEU A 432 -3.23 -3.34 -11.57
C LEU A 432 -3.37 -4.82 -11.21
N PHE A 433 -2.34 -5.39 -10.57
CA PHE A 433 -2.36 -6.79 -10.12
C PHE A 433 -3.37 -7.01 -8.99
N LYS A 434 -3.44 -6.11 -8.00
CA LYS A 434 -4.46 -6.14 -6.94
C LYS A 434 -5.88 -5.98 -7.49
N ALA A 435 -6.08 -5.39 -8.67
CA ALA A 435 -7.38 -5.34 -9.34
C ALA A 435 -7.79 -6.69 -9.92
N ALA A 436 -6.85 -7.54 -10.34
CA ALA A 436 -7.17 -8.89 -10.83
C ALA A 436 -7.48 -9.88 -9.68
N GLY A 437 -6.97 -9.61 -8.47
CA GLY A 437 -7.09 -10.49 -7.31
C GLY A 437 -8.53 -10.84 -6.93
N PRO A 438 -9.40 -9.86 -6.59
CA PRO A 438 -10.76 -10.15 -6.16
C PRO A 438 -11.64 -10.76 -7.26
N ALA A 439 -11.59 -10.22 -8.49
CA ALA A 439 -12.36 -10.76 -9.63
C ALA A 439 -11.94 -12.20 -9.96
N GLY A 440 -10.63 -12.47 -9.99
CA GLY A 440 -10.10 -13.82 -10.19
C GLY A 440 -10.45 -14.75 -9.03
N GLY A 441 -10.26 -14.29 -7.80
CA GLY A 441 -10.53 -15.05 -6.57
C GLY A 441 -12.00 -15.38 -6.38
N GLY A 442 -12.90 -14.42 -6.59
CA GLY A 442 -14.35 -14.59 -6.53
C GLY A 442 -14.88 -15.51 -7.64
N THR A 443 -14.34 -15.39 -8.86
CA THR A 443 -14.67 -16.31 -9.97
C THR A 443 -14.20 -17.73 -9.67
N LEU A 444 -12.96 -17.89 -9.20
CA LEU A 444 -12.39 -19.17 -8.79
C LEU A 444 -13.22 -19.81 -7.67
N PHE A 445 -13.59 -19.02 -6.67
CA PHE A 445 -14.42 -19.47 -5.55
C PHE A 445 -15.82 -19.91 -6.00
N SER A 446 -16.48 -19.13 -6.85
CA SER A 446 -17.78 -19.53 -7.43
C SER A 446 -17.68 -20.82 -8.25
N TRP A 447 -16.61 -20.95 -9.04
CA TRP A 447 -16.36 -22.17 -9.81
C TRP A 447 -16.13 -23.39 -8.91
N ALA A 448 -15.43 -23.19 -7.78
CA ALA A 448 -15.23 -24.22 -6.76
C ALA A 448 -16.53 -24.67 -6.09
N GLN A 449 -17.41 -23.73 -5.74
CA GLN A 449 -18.70 -24.09 -5.14
C GLN A 449 -19.59 -24.91 -6.09
N LYS A 450 -19.46 -24.73 -7.40
CA LYS A 450 -20.19 -25.54 -8.41
C LYS A 450 -19.64 -26.96 -8.59
N ARG A 451 -18.42 -27.25 -8.11
CA ARG A 451 -17.70 -28.53 -8.33
C ARG A 451 -17.37 -29.26 -7.02
N GLN A 452 -18.24 -29.18 -6.01
CA GLN A 452 -18.02 -29.86 -4.72
C GLN A 452 -17.91 -31.39 -4.86
N HIS A 453 -18.60 -31.99 -5.83
CA HIS A 453 -18.64 -33.45 -6.03
C HIS A 453 -17.74 -33.95 -7.17
N ALA A 454 -16.71 -33.20 -7.54
CA ALA A 454 -15.79 -33.65 -8.59
C ALA A 454 -14.80 -34.71 -8.05
N ASP A 455 -14.58 -35.78 -8.82
CA ASP A 455 -13.68 -36.88 -8.44
C ASP A 455 -12.21 -36.46 -8.35
N PHE A 456 -11.82 -35.46 -9.15
CA PHE A 456 -10.47 -34.90 -9.16
C PHE A 456 -10.52 -33.44 -8.72
N LEU A 457 -9.79 -33.13 -7.65
CA LEU A 457 -9.67 -31.80 -7.04
C LEU A 457 -11.06 -31.18 -6.73
N PRO A 458 -11.77 -31.67 -5.70
CA PRO A 458 -13.05 -31.13 -5.32
C PRO A 458 -12.92 -29.65 -4.92
N GLY A 459 -14.04 -28.93 -5.05
CA GLY A 459 -14.04 -27.46 -5.00
C GLY A 459 -13.40 -26.86 -3.76
N ASP A 460 -13.64 -27.46 -2.61
CA ASP A 460 -13.05 -27.12 -1.31
C ASP A 460 -11.50 -27.16 -1.29
N GLN A 461 -10.88 -28.06 -2.06
CA GLN A 461 -9.43 -28.14 -2.24
C GLN A 461 -8.93 -27.23 -3.36
N MET A 462 -9.73 -27.07 -4.41
CA MET A 462 -9.34 -26.37 -5.64
C MET A 462 -8.96 -24.91 -5.39
N VAL A 463 -9.70 -24.20 -4.54
CA VAL A 463 -9.45 -22.78 -4.25
C VAL A 463 -8.05 -22.58 -3.67
N PHE A 464 -7.73 -23.31 -2.60
CA PHE A 464 -6.43 -23.22 -1.94
C PHE A 464 -5.30 -23.81 -2.77
N PHE A 465 -5.58 -24.82 -3.60
CA PHE A 465 -4.62 -25.36 -4.56
C PHE A 465 -4.18 -24.32 -5.61
N ILE A 466 -5.12 -23.58 -6.20
CA ILE A 466 -4.77 -22.54 -7.18
C ILE A 466 -4.03 -21.38 -6.50
N LEU A 467 -4.44 -20.97 -5.29
CA LEU A 467 -3.67 -19.99 -4.50
C LEU A 467 -2.24 -20.48 -4.25
N ASN A 468 -2.05 -21.75 -3.91
CA ASN A 468 -0.74 -22.37 -3.75
C ASN A 468 0.10 -22.37 -5.02
N ILE A 469 -0.50 -22.58 -6.20
CA ILE A 469 0.22 -22.47 -7.47
C ILE A 469 0.74 -21.05 -7.67
N ILE A 470 -0.07 -20.03 -7.41
CA ILE A 470 0.33 -18.62 -7.54
C ILE A 470 1.45 -18.30 -6.53
N GLU A 471 1.32 -18.75 -5.28
CA GLU A 471 2.35 -18.59 -4.24
C GLU A 471 3.65 -19.30 -4.64
N ALA A 472 3.58 -20.52 -5.16
CA ALA A 472 4.74 -21.29 -5.62
C ALA A 472 5.45 -20.61 -6.80
N ILE A 473 4.70 -20.03 -7.74
CA ILE A 473 5.26 -19.19 -8.82
C ILE A 473 5.96 -17.98 -8.21
N GLY A 474 5.32 -17.27 -7.27
CA GLY A 474 5.92 -16.14 -6.56
C GLY A 474 7.24 -16.50 -5.88
N VAL A 475 7.26 -17.63 -5.16
CA VAL A 475 8.47 -18.20 -4.53
C VAL A 475 9.53 -18.55 -5.56
N LEU A 476 9.17 -19.24 -6.65
CA LEU A 476 10.11 -19.60 -7.71
C LEU A 476 10.78 -18.35 -8.33
N MET A 477 10.02 -17.28 -8.51
CA MET A 477 10.54 -16.00 -9.02
C MET A 477 11.48 -15.28 -8.05
N THR A 478 11.50 -15.64 -6.75
CA THR A 478 12.49 -15.10 -5.81
C THR A 478 13.89 -15.68 -5.98
N PHE A 479 14.04 -16.79 -6.72
CA PHE A 479 15.33 -17.41 -6.97
C PHE A 479 16.03 -16.80 -8.19
N LYS A 480 17.36 -16.92 -8.21
CA LYS A 480 18.16 -16.56 -9.40
C LYS A 480 17.79 -17.49 -10.56
N PRO A 481 17.74 -16.99 -11.81
CA PRO A 481 18.23 -15.69 -12.27
C PRO A 481 17.22 -14.54 -12.22
N PHE A 482 15.99 -14.75 -11.74
CA PHE A 482 14.91 -13.77 -11.88
C PHE A 482 15.08 -12.57 -10.95
N LEU A 483 15.03 -12.80 -9.63
CA LEU A 483 15.18 -11.74 -8.64
C LEU A 483 16.67 -11.43 -8.42
N VAL A 484 17.07 -10.20 -8.76
CA VAL A 484 18.47 -9.75 -8.67
C VAL A 484 18.59 -8.65 -7.62
N GLU A 485 19.50 -8.82 -6.67
CA GLU A 485 19.86 -7.77 -5.71
C GLU A 485 20.95 -6.87 -6.29
N ARG A 486 20.79 -5.56 -6.14
CA ARG A 486 21.85 -4.60 -6.47
C ARG A 486 23.00 -4.79 -5.48
N HIS A 487 24.10 -5.37 -5.93
CA HIS A 487 25.31 -5.42 -5.11
C HIS A 487 25.94 -4.02 -5.06
N THR A 488 25.89 -3.39 -3.89
CA THR A 488 26.67 -2.18 -3.63
C THR A 488 28.16 -2.56 -3.65
N LEU A 489 29.03 -1.68 -4.16
CA LEU A 489 30.48 -1.87 -4.21
C LEU A 489 31.07 -2.41 -2.89
N PHE A 490 30.50 -2.02 -1.75
CA PHE A 490 30.89 -2.50 -0.42
C PHE A 490 30.72 -4.02 -0.23
N THR A 491 29.65 -4.61 -0.77
CA THR A 491 29.38 -6.06 -0.72
C THR A 491 30.32 -6.84 -1.66
N ILE A 492 30.66 -6.24 -2.81
CA ILE A 492 31.63 -6.83 -3.75
C ILE A 492 33.03 -6.79 -3.13
N VAL A 493 33.44 -5.68 -2.52
CA VAL A 493 34.72 -5.57 -1.81
C VAL A 493 34.76 -6.59 -0.66
N PHE A 494 33.70 -6.74 0.14
CA PHE A 494 33.68 -7.74 1.22
C PHE A 494 33.71 -9.20 0.72
N LEU A 495 33.03 -9.50 -0.39
CA LEU A 495 33.09 -10.84 -1.01
C LEU A 495 34.43 -11.14 -1.69
N VAL A 496 35.05 -10.14 -2.31
CA VAL A 496 36.34 -10.27 -3.01
C VAL A 496 37.51 -10.28 -2.03
N TYR A 497 37.52 -9.39 -1.02
CA TYR A 497 38.56 -9.34 0.01
C TYR A 497 38.35 -10.39 1.11
N GLY A 498 37.11 -10.71 1.47
CA GLY A 498 36.82 -11.80 2.43
C GLY A 498 37.26 -13.17 1.90
N ARG A 499 37.10 -13.42 0.59
CA ARG A 499 37.67 -14.63 -0.06
C ARG A 499 39.19 -14.60 -0.14
N ARG A 500 39.82 -13.43 -0.29
CA ARG A 500 41.29 -13.30 -0.26
C ARG A 500 41.87 -13.51 1.14
N LEU A 501 41.20 -13.06 2.20
CA LEU A 501 41.63 -13.27 3.58
C LEU A 501 41.57 -14.74 3.98
N VAL A 502 40.49 -15.45 3.62
CA VAL A 502 40.36 -16.90 3.86
C VAL A 502 41.36 -17.71 3.01
N ALA A 503 41.67 -17.26 1.79
CA ALA A 503 42.69 -17.91 0.96
C ALA A 503 44.13 -17.67 1.47
N LEU A 504 44.39 -16.52 2.10
CA LEU A 504 45.68 -16.21 2.73
C LEU A 504 45.89 -16.99 4.03
N GLU A 505 44.85 -17.17 4.86
CA GLU A 505 44.93 -18.00 6.07
C GLU A 505 45.20 -19.48 5.75
N LEU A 506 44.70 -19.98 4.62
CA LEU A 506 44.95 -21.35 4.13
C LEU A 506 46.32 -21.54 3.46
N GLN A 507 47.06 -20.46 3.16
CA GLN A 507 48.44 -20.54 2.66
C GLN A 507 49.49 -20.35 3.76
N THR A 508 49.06 -19.97 4.98
CA THR A 508 49.93 -19.79 6.16
C THR A 508 49.77 -20.88 7.23
N SER A 509 48.96 -21.90 6.96
CA SER A 509 48.92 -23.18 7.70
C SER A 509 49.46 -24.29 6.83
#